data_AF-A0A8B8ZNI4-F1
#
_entry.id   AF-A0A8B8ZNI4-F1
#
_cell.length_a   1.000
_cell.length_b   1.000
_cell.length_c   1.000
_cell.angle_alpha   90.00
_cell.angle_beta   90.00
_cell.angle_gamma   90.00
#
_symmetry.space_group_name_H-M   'P 1'
#
loop_
_entity.id
_entity.type
_entity.pdbx_description
1 polymer ?
#
loop_
_entity_poly.entity_id
_entity_poly.type
_entity_poly.pdbx_seq_one_letter_code
_entity_poly.pdbx_strand_id
1 'polypeptide(L)'
;MKGTHLWLESRRKRPFGPRLNFSAEEAVQCQLEALKYNDQPRQDYGIEVMYRFAGFDPFERSTYFGPFFDLGQFERFRRIFHHSTYRVLLCHKERKILSSLWVKENRFKQRVWIQGSRPEEEEIFQFTVVQRVGGSWDGYWLTESLLHDGDGFSGAVAY
;
A
#
# COMPACT_ATOMS: atom_id res chain seq x y z
N MET A 1 -21.44 -10.20 -32.98
CA MET A 1 -20.91 -8.90 -32.49
C MET A 1 -20.86 -8.92 -30.95
N LYS A 2 -19.80 -9.46 -30.35
CA LYS A 2 -19.62 -9.62 -28.88
C LYS A 2 -18.38 -8.86 -28.35
N GLY A 3 -18.00 -7.75 -28.99
CA GLY A 3 -16.75 -7.04 -28.68
C GLY A 3 -16.91 -5.80 -27.79
N THR A 4 -18.11 -5.23 -27.68
CA THR A 4 -18.31 -3.89 -27.11
C THR A 4 -18.80 -3.89 -25.66
N HIS A 5 -19.46 -4.95 -25.18
CA HIS A 5 -19.97 -5.01 -23.81
C HIS A 5 -18.87 -5.27 -22.76
N LEU A 6 -17.86 -6.09 -23.10
CA LEU A 6 -16.71 -6.38 -22.23
C LEU A 6 -15.79 -5.16 -22.03
N TRP A 7 -15.68 -4.28 -23.02
CA TRP A 7 -14.82 -3.09 -22.94
C TRP A 7 -15.39 -2.00 -22.01
N LEU A 8 -16.72 -1.93 -21.89
CA LEU A 8 -17.41 -0.99 -20.99
C LEU A 8 -17.36 -1.44 -19.52
N GLU A 9 -17.38 -2.75 -19.24
CA GLU A 9 -17.20 -3.29 -17.88
C GLU A 9 -15.77 -3.10 -17.34
N SER A 10 -14.77 -2.96 -18.23
CA SER A 10 -13.38 -2.64 -17.87
C SER A 10 -13.21 -1.22 -17.30
N ARG A 11 -14.20 -0.33 -17.43
CA ARG A 11 -14.30 0.91 -16.62
C ARG A 11 -14.81 0.64 -15.20
N ARG A 12 -14.64 -0.60 -14.72
CA ARG A 12 -14.68 -1.01 -13.31
C ARG A 12 -14.17 0.14 -12.45
N LYS A 13 -15.04 0.64 -11.57
CA LYS A 13 -14.87 1.80 -10.70
C LYS A 13 -13.40 1.99 -10.32
N ARG A 14 -12.87 3.22 -10.52
CA ARG A 14 -11.49 3.59 -10.09
C ARG A 14 -11.24 3.00 -8.70
N PRO A 15 -10.07 2.40 -8.43
CA PRO A 15 -9.80 1.76 -7.15
C PRO A 15 -10.06 2.73 -6.00
N PHE A 16 -10.38 2.29 -4.79
CA PHE A 16 -10.41 3.25 -3.68
C PHE A 16 -9.06 3.97 -3.54
N GLY A 17 -9.09 5.20 -3.07
CA GLY A 17 -7.90 6.04 -2.98
C GLY A 17 -8.05 7.06 -1.86
N PRO A 18 -7.01 7.88 -1.64
CA PRO A 18 -6.98 8.87 -0.56
C PRO A 18 -8.13 9.87 -0.72
N ARG A 19 -8.63 10.35 0.43
CA ARG A 19 -9.72 11.33 0.53
C ARG A 19 -9.32 12.45 1.47
N LEU A 20 -9.77 13.67 1.16
CA LEU A 20 -9.45 14.87 1.94
C LEU A 20 -9.95 14.79 3.40
N ASN A 21 -11.03 14.06 3.63
CA ASN A 21 -11.65 13.92 4.94
C ASN A 21 -11.12 12.73 5.75
N PHE A 22 -10.08 12.03 5.30
CA PHE A 22 -9.47 10.95 6.06
C PHE A 22 -8.57 11.50 7.17
N SER A 23 -8.60 10.86 8.34
CA SER A 23 -7.48 10.91 9.28
C SER A 23 -6.30 10.08 8.79
N ALA A 24 -5.15 10.23 9.45
CA ALA A 24 -3.98 9.40 9.17
C ALA A 24 -4.27 7.90 9.42
N GLU A 25 -4.98 7.58 10.51
CA GLU A 25 -5.40 6.22 10.86
C GLU A 25 -6.40 5.66 9.84
N GLU A 26 -7.37 6.45 9.40
CA GLU A 26 -8.35 6.02 8.39
C GLU A 26 -7.67 5.71 7.04
N ALA A 27 -6.65 6.48 6.66
CA ALA A 27 -5.85 6.22 5.47
C ALA A 27 -5.11 4.87 5.56
N VAL A 28 -4.52 4.55 6.72
CA VAL A 28 -3.87 3.23 6.94
C VAL A 28 -4.91 2.11 7.00
N GLN A 29 -6.03 2.33 7.69
CA GLN A 29 -7.13 1.37 7.81
C GLN A 29 -7.70 0.97 6.45
N CYS A 30 -7.91 1.96 5.57
CA CYS A 30 -8.44 1.76 4.22
C CYS A 30 -7.50 0.89 3.37
N GLN A 31 -6.20 1.18 3.43
CA GLN A 31 -5.16 0.42 2.73
C GLN A 31 -5.10 -1.04 3.20
N LEU A 32 -5.11 -1.25 4.51
CA LEU A 32 -5.09 -2.60 5.09
C LEU A 32 -6.37 -3.39 4.79
N GLU A 33 -7.57 -2.78 4.83
CA GLU A 33 -8.79 -3.47 4.38
C GLU A 33 -8.70 -3.86 2.89
N ALA A 34 -8.16 -2.99 2.04
CA ALA A 34 -7.98 -3.31 0.63
C ALA A 34 -7.03 -4.50 0.42
N LEU A 35 -5.93 -4.58 1.19
CA LEU A 35 -5.00 -5.70 1.17
C LEU A 35 -5.61 -7.00 1.72
N LYS A 36 -6.49 -6.92 2.73
CA LYS A 36 -7.25 -8.06 3.26
C LYS A 36 -8.12 -8.71 2.18
N TYR A 37 -8.72 -7.90 1.31
CA TYR A 37 -9.54 -8.36 0.19
C TYR A 37 -8.84 -8.09 -1.15
N ASN A 38 -7.54 -8.40 -1.24
CA ASN A 38 -6.68 -7.98 -2.35
C ASN A 38 -7.25 -8.27 -3.74
N ASP A 39 -7.91 -9.42 -3.92
CA ASP A 39 -8.41 -9.85 -5.23
C ASP A 39 -9.88 -9.51 -5.50
N GLN A 40 -10.48 -8.61 -4.71
CA GLN A 40 -11.85 -8.17 -4.89
C GLN A 40 -11.92 -6.66 -5.16
N PRO A 41 -12.62 -6.19 -6.21
CA PRO A 41 -13.45 -6.95 -7.16
C PRO A 41 -12.67 -7.60 -8.33
N ARG A 42 -11.34 -7.46 -8.35
CA ARG A 42 -10.46 -8.06 -9.36
C ARG A 42 -9.11 -8.36 -8.73
N GLN A 43 -8.32 -9.21 -9.41
CA GLN A 43 -6.97 -9.56 -8.99
C GLN A 43 -6.14 -8.30 -8.68
N ASP A 44 -5.40 -8.33 -7.57
CA ASP A 44 -4.47 -7.28 -7.14
C ASP A 44 -5.09 -5.88 -6.92
N TYR A 45 -6.41 -5.81 -6.74
CA TYR A 45 -7.11 -4.58 -6.40
C TYR A 45 -6.59 -3.92 -5.11
N GLY A 46 -6.23 -4.71 -4.10
CA GLY A 46 -5.61 -4.19 -2.87
C GLY A 46 -4.30 -3.44 -3.16
N ILE A 47 -3.44 -4.01 -4.00
CA ILE A 47 -2.20 -3.39 -4.45
C ILE A 47 -2.47 -2.11 -5.27
N GLU A 48 -3.49 -2.10 -6.13
CA GLU A 48 -3.89 -0.87 -6.83
C GLU A 48 -4.29 0.24 -5.86
N VAL A 49 -5.02 -0.09 -4.79
CA VAL A 49 -5.34 0.87 -3.72
C VAL A 49 -4.04 1.37 -3.08
N MET A 50 -3.12 0.50 -2.70
CA MET A 50 -1.82 0.89 -2.15
C MET A 50 -1.07 1.86 -3.07
N TYR A 51 -1.03 1.56 -4.37
CA TYR A 51 -0.38 2.41 -5.37
C TYR A 51 -1.04 3.79 -5.49
N ARG A 52 -2.38 3.87 -5.33
CA ARG A 52 -3.09 5.16 -5.31
C ARG A 52 -2.83 6.00 -4.06
N PHE A 53 -2.47 5.38 -2.94
CA PHE A 53 -2.04 6.08 -1.73
C PHE A 53 -0.56 6.42 -1.75
N ALA A 54 0.23 5.82 -2.64
CA ALA A 54 1.66 5.99 -2.64
C ALA A 54 2.05 7.44 -2.97
N GLY A 55 2.67 8.09 -1.99
CA GLY A 55 3.04 9.49 -2.05
C GLY A 55 4.38 9.76 -2.70
N PHE A 56 4.87 8.92 -3.62
CA PHE A 56 6.12 9.15 -4.33
C PHE A 56 5.90 9.79 -5.71
N ASP A 57 6.94 10.40 -6.27
CA ASP A 57 6.95 10.84 -7.66
C ASP A 57 7.19 9.63 -8.59
N PRO A 58 6.28 9.31 -9.52
CA PRO A 58 6.46 8.15 -10.41
C PRO A 58 7.62 8.29 -11.40
N PHE A 59 8.22 9.48 -11.55
CA PHE A 59 9.39 9.71 -12.40
C PHE A 59 10.72 9.62 -11.62
N GLU A 60 10.67 9.41 -10.30
CA GLU A 60 11.84 9.30 -9.43
C GLU A 60 11.93 7.93 -8.75
N ARG A 61 13.13 7.58 -8.29
CA ARG A 61 13.32 6.40 -7.43
C ARG A 61 12.82 6.70 -6.03
N SER A 62 12.11 5.74 -5.44
CA SER A 62 11.46 5.89 -4.14
C SER A 62 12.00 4.88 -3.12
N THR A 63 12.08 5.32 -1.87
CA THR A 63 12.38 4.48 -0.68
C THR A 63 11.11 3.94 -0.01
N TYR A 64 9.99 3.89 -0.73
CA TYR A 64 8.69 3.44 -0.20
C TYR A 64 8.77 2.10 0.54
N PHE A 65 9.57 1.16 0.04
CA PHE A 65 9.80 -0.16 0.66
C PHE A 65 11.16 -0.27 1.38
N GLY A 66 11.85 0.83 1.64
CA GLY A 66 13.17 0.88 2.27
C GLY A 66 14.27 1.22 1.26
N PRO A 67 14.79 0.25 0.47
CA PRO A 67 15.74 0.55 -0.61
C PRO A 67 15.14 1.43 -1.71
N PHE A 68 16.02 2.05 -2.51
CA PHE A 68 15.62 2.81 -3.69
C PHE A 68 15.13 1.88 -4.81
N PHE A 69 13.86 1.98 -5.17
CA PHE A 69 13.26 1.28 -6.31
C PHE A 69 12.68 2.25 -7.32
N ASP A 70 12.68 1.87 -8.59
CA ASP A 70 11.83 2.49 -9.59
C ASP A 70 10.43 1.88 -9.47
N LEU A 71 9.52 2.66 -8.87
CA LEU A 71 8.15 2.26 -8.55
C LEU A 71 7.12 2.95 -9.45
N GLY A 72 7.57 3.75 -10.42
CA GLY A 72 6.70 4.54 -11.29
C GLY A 72 5.74 3.69 -12.11
N GLN A 73 6.16 2.49 -12.50
CA GLN A 73 5.31 1.53 -13.18
C GLN A 73 4.59 0.63 -12.17
N PHE A 74 3.26 0.54 -12.29
CA PHE A 74 2.43 -0.27 -11.39
C PHE A 74 2.93 -1.71 -11.26
N GLU A 75 3.33 -2.35 -12.36
CA GLU A 75 3.87 -3.72 -12.35
C GLU A 75 5.12 -3.89 -11.48
N ARG A 76 5.98 -2.87 -11.38
CA ARG A 76 7.16 -2.92 -10.51
C ARG A 76 6.77 -2.85 -9.04
N PHE A 77 5.86 -1.94 -8.71
CA PHE A 77 5.27 -1.82 -7.38
C PHE A 77 4.54 -3.10 -6.96
N ARG A 78 3.73 -3.66 -7.86
CA ARG A 78 3.00 -4.92 -7.69
C ARG A 78 3.90 -6.11 -7.43
N ARG A 79 5.02 -6.24 -8.15
CA ARG A 79 5.98 -7.34 -7.95
C ARG A 79 6.53 -7.40 -6.54
N ILE A 80 6.74 -6.26 -5.88
CA ILE A 80 7.24 -6.21 -4.49
C ILE A 80 6.24 -6.83 -3.52
N PHE A 81 4.95 -6.54 -3.67
CA PHE A 81 3.90 -7.15 -2.85
C PHE A 81 3.82 -8.68 -3.00
N HIS A 82 4.15 -9.20 -4.18
CA HIS A 82 4.19 -10.65 -4.42
C HIS A 82 5.51 -11.30 -3.97
N HIS A 83 6.51 -10.51 -3.55
CA HIS A 83 7.76 -11.01 -2.97
C HIS A 83 7.55 -11.53 -1.54
N SER A 84 8.41 -12.45 -1.09
CA SER A 84 8.26 -13.15 0.20
C SER A 84 8.06 -12.20 1.40
N THR A 85 8.79 -11.09 1.44
CA THR A 85 8.73 -10.10 2.53
C THR A 85 7.36 -9.45 2.69
N TYR A 86 6.63 -9.19 1.59
CA TYR A 86 5.39 -8.40 1.62
C TYR A 86 4.13 -9.22 1.33
N ARG A 87 4.25 -10.45 0.81
CA ARG A 87 3.06 -11.24 0.42
C ARG A 87 2.11 -11.55 1.57
N VAL A 88 2.62 -11.59 2.81
CA VAL A 88 1.84 -11.80 4.04
C VAL A 88 0.71 -10.77 4.19
N LEU A 89 0.87 -9.58 3.60
CA LEU A 89 -0.16 -8.53 3.59
C LEU A 89 -1.34 -8.89 2.69
N LEU A 90 -1.11 -9.67 1.64
CA LEU A 90 -2.12 -10.01 0.64
C LEU A 90 -3.05 -11.09 1.19
N CYS A 91 -4.35 -10.80 1.17
CA CYS A 91 -5.38 -11.74 1.65
C CYS A 91 -5.13 -12.20 3.10
N HIS A 92 -4.57 -11.32 3.94
CA HIS A 92 -4.30 -11.61 5.35
C HIS A 92 -5.59 -11.90 6.12
N LYS A 93 -5.50 -12.76 7.14
CA LYS A 93 -6.66 -13.17 7.96
C LYS A 93 -7.00 -12.12 9.00
N GLU A 94 -5.98 -11.69 9.73
CA GLU A 94 -6.09 -10.80 10.87
C GLU A 94 -4.98 -9.75 10.86
N ARG A 95 -5.25 -8.63 11.52
CA ARG A 95 -4.29 -7.57 11.77
C ARG A 95 -4.54 -6.96 13.14
N LYS A 96 -3.47 -6.49 13.76
CA LYS A 96 -3.50 -5.80 15.05
C LYS A 96 -2.64 -4.56 15.00
N ILE A 97 -3.21 -3.41 15.35
CA ILE A 97 -2.43 -2.18 15.55
C ILE A 97 -1.59 -2.36 16.81
N LEU A 98 -0.26 -2.29 16.66
CA LEU A 98 0.68 -2.41 17.77
C LEU A 98 0.99 -1.05 18.38
N SER A 99 1.16 -0.02 17.55
CA SER A 99 1.40 1.34 18.01
C SER A 99 1.02 2.37 16.95
N SER A 100 0.71 3.59 17.41
CA SER A 100 0.41 4.77 16.59
C SER A 100 1.22 5.94 17.14
N LEU A 101 1.89 6.69 16.27
CA LEU A 101 2.81 7.76 16.66
C LEU A 101 2.72 8.94 15.69
N TRP A 102 2.37 10.11 16.22
CA TRP A 102 2.55 11.38 15.52
C TRP A 102 4.02 11.81 15.62
N VAL A 103 4.73 11.78 14.50
CA VAL A 103 6.12 12.23 14.43
C VAL A 103 6.16 13.76 14.39
N LYS A 104 5.24 14.36 13.63
CA LYS A 104 4.95 15.80 13.52
C LYS A 104 3.48 15.98 13.14
N GLU A 105 2.97 17.22 13.11
CA GLU A 105 1.57 17.54 12.78
C GLU A 105 1.08 16.92 11.47
N ASN A 106 1.95 16.81 10.46
CA ASN A 106 1.61 16.28 9.14
C ASN A 106 2.23 14.91 8.86
N ARG A 107 2.77 14.20 9.86
CA ARG A 107 3.45 12.91 9.65
C ARG A 107 3.16 11.93 10.78
N PHE A 108 2.57 10.81 10.40
CA PHE A 108 2.10 9.78 11.30
C PHE A 108 2.71 8.42 10.95
N LYS A 109 3.00 7.64 11.99
CA LYS A 109 3.51 6.28 11.88
C LYS A 109 2.59 5.31 12.60
N GLN A 110 2.38 4.14 12.00
CA GLN A 110 1.61 3.08 12.62
C GLN A 110 2.28 1.73 12.41
N ARG A 111 2.55 1.01 13.50
CA ARG A 111 3.05 -0.37 13.45
C ARG A 111 1.87 -1.32 13.53
N VAL A 112 1.87 -2.31 12.65
CA VAL A 112 0.78 -3.26 12.49
C VAL A 112 1.36 -4.66 12.38
N TRP A 113 0.89 -5.55 13.24
CA TRP A 113 1.11 -6.99 13.10
C TRP A 113 0.06 -7.55 12.16
N ILE A 114 0.47 -8.46 11.28
CA ILE A 114 -0.34 -9.07 10.23
C ILE A 114 -0.19 -10.58 10.32
N GLN A 115 -1.32 -11.28 10.33
CA GLN A 115 -1.37 -12.71 10.12
C GLN A 115 -1.83 -13.02 8.69
N GLY A 116 -0.92 -13.61 7.91
CA GLY A 116 -1.12 -14.00 6.53
C GLY A 116 -2.12 -15.13 6.33
N SER A 117 -2.28 -15.52 5.06
CA SER A 117 -3.21 -16.59 4.69
C SER A 117 -2.64 -17.99 4.93
N ARG A 118 -1.31 -18.14 4.90
CA ARG A 118 -0.61 -19.41 5.11
C ARG A 118 -0.45 -19.73 6.60
N PRO A 119 -0.29 -21.01 6.98
CA PRO A 119 0.02 -21.38 8.36
C PRO A 119 1.31 -20.70 8.83
N GLU A 120 1.30 -20.17 10.06
CA GLU A 120 2.47 -19.55 10.73
C GLU A 120 3.10 -18.36 9.98
N GLU A 121 2.38 -17.78 9.00
CA GLU A 121 2.86 -16.61 8.25
C GLU A 121 2.43 -15.33 8.99
N GLU A 122 3.33 -14.73 9.76
CA GLU A 122 3.05 -13.53 10.55
C GLU A 122 4.22 -12.55 10.46
N GLU A 123 3.92 -11.27 10.29
CA GLU A 123 4.93 -10.22 10.15
C GLU A 123 4.46 -8.89 10.73
N ILE A 124 5.41 -8.00 11.01
CA ILE A 124 5.13 -6.64 11.49
C ILE A 124 5.58 -5.64 10.42
N PHE A 125 4.71 -4.67 10.13
CA PHE A 125 5.01 -3.58 9.22
C PHE A 125 4.80 -2.22 9.89
N GLN A 126 5.58 -1.24 9.47
CA GLN A 126 5.41 0.16 9.82
C GLN A 126 4.94 0.94 8.57
N PHE A 127 3.75 1.51 8.67
CA PHE A 127 3.28 2.54 7.76
C PHE A 127 3.82 3.88 8.22
N THR A 128 4.37 4.67 7.29
CA THR A 128 4.57 6.11 7.47
C THR A 128 3.69 6.84 6.48
N VAL A 129 2.75 7.63 6.97
CA VAL A 129 1.86 8.46 6.16
C VAL A 129 2.12 9.93 6.42
N VAL A 130 1.97 10.75 5.38
CA VAL A 130 2.23 12.18 5.41
C VAL A 130 1.03 12.91 4.82
N GLN A 131 0.57 13.95 5.50
CA GLN A 131 -0.40 14.88 4.95
C GLN A 131 0.31 15.85 4.01
N ARG A 132 -0.11 15.84 2.75
CA ARG A 132 0.45 16.73 1.74
C ARG A 132 0.04 18.18 2.01
N VAL A 133 0.99 19.10 1.80
CA VAL A 133 0.81 20.54 1.93
C VAL A 133 1.09 21.17 0.57
N GLY A 134 0.10 21.86 0.02
CA GLY A 134 0.14 22.48 -1.30
C GLY A 134 -0.06 21.52 -2.49
N GLY A 135 -0.33 22.10 -3.66
CA GLY A 135 -0.57 21.37 -4.89
C GLY A 135 -1.96 20.71 -4.96
N SER A 136 -2.15 19.79 -5.92
CA SER A 136 -3.42 19.11 -6.16
C SER A 136 -3.81 18.07 -5.11
N TRP A 137 -2.88 17.73 -4.22
CA TRP A 137 -3.06 16.76 -3.13
C TRP A 137 -3.08 17.42 -1.75
N ASP A 138 -3.19 18.74 -1.67
CA ASP A 138 -3.22 19.47 -0.40
C ASP A 138 -4.27 18.92 0.57
N GLY A 139 -3.87 18.64 1.80
CA GLY A 139 -4.71 18.07 2.86
C GLY A 139 -4.89 16.54 2.80
N TYR A 140 -4.47 15.85 1.74
CA TYR A 140 -4.61 14.39 1.62
C TYR A 140 -3.49 13.65 2.39
N TRP A 141 -3.86 12.57 3.06
CA TRP A 141 -2.92 11.61 3.63
C TRP A 141 -2.46 10.60 2.58
N LEU A 142 -1.15 10.59 2.31
CA LEU A 142 -0.49 9.66 1.40
C LEU A 142 0.54 8.82 2.16
N THR A 143 0.80 7.61 1.69
CA THR A 143 1.81 6.73 2.26
C THR A 143 3.18 7.11 1.72
N GLU A 144 4.07 7.54 2.61
CA GLU A 144 5.47 7.81 2.32
C GLU A 144 6.27 6.50 2.26
N SER A 145 6.02 5.59 3.21
CA SER A 145 6.66 4.28 3.22
C SER A 145 5.83 3.19 3.90
N LEU A 146 6.05 1.95 3.47
CA LEU A 146 5.59 0.72 4.08
C LEU A 146 6.81 -0.17 4.28
N LEU A 147 7.28 -0.26 5.51
CA LEU A 147 8.52 -0.96 5.85
C LEU A 147 8.20 -2.21 6.66
N HIS A 148 8.88 -3.31 6.35
CA HIS A 148 8.97 -4.45 7.27
C HIS A 148 9.78 -4.04 8.50
N ASP A 149 9.34 -4.45 9.69
CA ASP A 149 9.88 -4.00 10.98
C ASP A 149 11.16 -4.76 11.42
N GLY A 150 11.55 -5.81 10.67
CA GLY A 150 12.84 -6.50 10.81
C GLY A 150 13.87 -6.08 9.75
N ASP A 151 15.02 -6.77 9.71
CA ASP A 151 16.05 -6.60 8.66
C ASP A 151 15.60 -7.18 7.30
N GLY A 152 14.48 -6.68 6.76
CA GLY A 152 13.74 -7.26 5.64
C GLY A 152 14.38 -7.14 4.25
N PHE A 153 15.63 -6.68 4.14
CA PHE A 153 16.34 -6.47 2.87
C PHE A 153 17.81 -6.94 2.89
N SER A 154 18.09 -8.11 3.47
CA SER A 154 19.40 -8.77 3.33
C SER A 154 19.58 -9.56 2.02
N GLY A 155 18.53 -9.70 1.20
CA GLY A 155 18.58 -10.38 -0.09
C GLY A 155 18.51 -9.39 -1.26
N ALA A 156 19.59 -9.31 -2.03
CA ALA A 156 19.63 -8.58 -3.29
C ALA A 156 18.50 -9.04 -4.23
N VAL A 157 17.54 -8.16 -4.49
CA VAL A 157 16.59 -8.34 -5.60
C VAL A 157 17.41 -8.12 -6.87
N ALA A 158 17.71 -9.19 -7.60
CA ALA A 158 18.24 -9.07 -8.95
C ALA A 158 17.15 -8.41 -9.82
N TYR A 159 17.50 -7.26 -10.39
CA TYR A 159 16.66 -6.43 -11.27
C TYR A 159 16.35 -7.13 -12.60
#